data_AF-A0A3D0DT51-F1
#
_entry.id   AF-A0A3D0DT51-F1
#
_cell.length_a   1.000
_cell.length_b   1.000
_cell.length_c   1.000
_cell.angle_alpha   90.00
_cell.angle_beta   90.00
_cell.angle_gamma   90.00
#
_symmetry.space_group_name_H-M   'P 1'
#
loop_
_entity.id
_entity.type
_entity.pdbx_description
1 polymer ?
#
loop_
_entity_poly.entity_id
_entity_poly.type
_entity_poly.pdbx_seq_one_letter_code
_entity_poly.pdbx_strand_id
1 'polypeptide(L)'
;MHGPATLPAPWWTARPALVRFIGDLVASELAALRHDPLLQARAWDESLSLEHDLGLDSLEFMHVAGALSAALQMHHSGIEDYLLARRTLGDWADIATLALRHRDADMVFSTSGSTGQPKRCLHALDKLEQEATALAALFPDRRRVLAAVPSHHIFGFLFTQLLPRHLGLAPDAVLG
;
A
#
# COMPACT_ATOMS: atom_id res chain seq x y z
N MET A 1 -7.77 13.81 31.39
CA MET A 1 -6.68 14.39 30.60
C MET A 1 -5.99 13.24 29.88
N HIS A 2 -6.34 12.99 28.61
CA HIS A 2 -5.55 12.08 27.78
C HIS A 2 -4.29 12.85 27.38
N GLY A 3 -3.10 12.32 27.73
CA GLY A 3 -1.84 12.84 27.20
C GLY A 3 -1.84 12.76 25.67
N PRO A 4 -0.94 13.49 24.97
CA PRO A 4 -0.86 13.38 23.52
C PRO A 4 -0.64 11.92 23.14
N ALA A 5 -1.61 11.33 22.42
CA ALA A 5 -1.47 9.99 21.88
C ALA A 5 -0.22 9.97 21.01
N THR A 6 0.76 9.17 21.40
CA THR A 6 1.99 9.03 20.62
C THR A 6 1.64 8.32 19.33
N LEU A 7 1.90 8.95 18.19
CA LEU A 7 1.61 8.35 16.89
C LEU A 7 2.43 7.06 16.69
N PRO A 8 1.81 6.08 15.99
CA PRO A 8 2.45 5.02 15.24
C PRO A 8 3.93 5.20 14.87
N ALA A 9 4.80 4.19 15.00
CA ALA A 9 5.93 4.14 14.04
C ALA A 9 5.35 4.08 12.61
N PRO A 10 5.85 4.83 11.60
CA PRO A 10 5.22 4.96 10.27
C PRO A 10 4.81 3.63 9.64
N TRP A 11 3.69 3.59 8.90
CA TRP A 11 3.10 2.31 8.44
C TRP A 11 4.06 1.42 7.66
N TRP A 12 4.91 2.05 6.84
CA TRP A 12 5.86 1.38 5.96
C TRP A 12 7.04 0.75 6.70
N THR A 13 7.24 1.08 7.99
CA THR A 13 8.27 0.43 8.82
C THR A 13 7.90 -1.01 9.18
N ALA A 14 6.61 -1.36 9.15
CA ALA A 14 6.16 -2.74 9.26
C ALA A 14 6.26 -3.42 7.89
N ARG A 15 7.33 -4.21 7.69
CA ARG A 15 7.60 -4.89 6.40
C ARG A 15 6.39 -5.65 5.82
N PRO A 16 5.61 -6.44 6.58
CA PRO A 16 4.44 -7.12 6.04
C PRO A 16 3.35 -6.15 5.54
N ALA A 17 3.19 -5.00 6.19
CA ALA A 17 2.24 -3.99 5.75
C ALA A 17 2.67 -3.35 4.42
N LEU A 18 3.96 -3.07 4.24
CA LEU A 18 4.48 -2.54 2.98
C LEU A 18 4.36 -3.55 1.84
N VAL A 19 4.70 -4.82 2.08
CA VAL A 19 4.53 -5.90 1.09
C VAL A 19 3.05 -6.06 0.71
N ARG A 20 2.12 -6.00 1.68
CA ARG A 20 0.67 -6.01 1.40
C ARG A 20 0.24 -4.87 0.49
N PHE A 21 0.70 -3.64 0.77
CA PHE A 21 0.40 -2.48 -0.07
C PHE A 21 0.88 -2.66 -1.51
N ILE A 22 2.13 -3.10 -1.68
CA ILE A 22 2.73 -3.31 -2.99
C ILE A 22 2.00 -4.45 -3.72
N GLY A 23 1.77 -5.58 -3.06
CA GLY A 23 1.06 -6.73 -3.63
C GLY A 23 -0.34 -6.36 -4.08
N ASP A 24 -1.12 -5.69 -3.22
CA ASP A 24 -2.48 -5.23 -3.53
C ASP A 24 -2.53 -4.30 -4.74
N LEU A 25 -1.55 -3.38 -4.85
CA LEU A 25 -1.41 -2.48 -6.00
C LEU A 25 -1.07 -3.26 -7.27
N VAL A 26 -0.03 -4.11 -7.22
CA VAL A 26 0.42 -4.95 -8.33
C VAL A 26 -0.74 -5.81 -8.86
N ALA A 27 -1.44 -6.53 -7.97
CA ALA A 27 -2.56 -7.36 -8.36
C ALA A 27 -3.68 -6.55 -9.05
N SER A 28 -3.98 -5.35 -8.55
CA SER A 28 -5.06 -4.53 -9.10
C SER A 28 -4.71 -3.92 -10.45
N GLU A 29 -3.47 -3.48 -10.64
CA GLU A 29 -2.99 -2.99 -11.95
C GLU A 29 -2.95 -4.11 -12.98
N LEU A 30 -2.48 -5.31 -12.61
CA LEU A 30 -2.48 -6.47 -13.50
C LEU A 30 -3.89 -6.95 -13.81
N ALA A 31 -4.79 -6.98 -12.82
CA ALA A 31 -6.20 -7.33 -13.03
C ALA A 31 -6.84 -6.42 -14.08
N ALA A 32 -6.53 -5.12 -14.04
CA ALA A 32 -6.99 -4.15 -15.01
C ALA A 32 -6.36 -4.37 -16.40
N LEU A 33 -5.03 -4.52 -16.49
CA LEU A 33 -4.32 -4.72 -17.76
C LEU A 33 -4.73 -6.02 -18.47
N ARG A 34 -4.84 -7.11 -17.70
CA ARG A 34 -5.15 -8.45 -18.20
C ARG A 34 -6.65 -8.73 -18.29
N HIS A 35 -7.49 -7.80 -17.84
CA HIS A 35 -8.94 -7.96 -17.76
C HIS A 35 -9.35 -9.20 -16.94
N ASP A 36 -8.61 -9.47 -15.86
CA ASP A 36 -8.84 -10.60 -14.96
C ASP A 36 -9.26 -10.11 -13.56
N PRO A 37 -10.57 -10.04 -13.26
CA PRO A 37 -11.06 -9.56 -11.97
C PRO A 37 -10.81 -10.53 -10.81
N LEU A 38 -10.35 -11.76 -11.08
CA LEU A 38 -10.08 -12.75 -10.04
C LEU A 38 -8.64 -12.67 -9.53
N LEU A 39 -7.76 -11.93 -10.22
CA LEU A 39 -6.39 -11.72 -9.79
C LEU A 39 -6.35 -10.85 -8.52
N GLN A 40 -5.90 -11.45 -7.42
CA GLN A 40 -5.80 -10.81 -6.11
C GLN A 40 -4.48 -11.23 -5.44
N ALA A 41 -3.91 -10.35 -4.63
CA ALA A 41 -2.64 -10.59 -3.93
C ALA A 41 -2.72 -11.55 -2.73
N ARG A 42 -3.67 -12.49 -2.75
CA ARG A 42 -3.96 -13.37 -1.61
C ARG A 42 -2.76 -14.30 -1.38
N ALA A 43 -2.21 -14.23 -0.17
CA ALA A 43 -1.05 -15.01 0.27
C ALA A 43 0.25 -14.76 -0.51
N TRP A 44 0.38 -13.61 -1.19
CA TRP A 44 1.68 -13.20 -1.74
C TRP A 44 2.62 -12.78 -0.61
N ASP A 45 3.85 -13.27 -0.64
CA ASP A 45 4.91 -12.89 0.29
C ASP A 45 6.05 -12.16 -0.44
N GLU A 46 7.07 -11.77 0.31
CA GLU A 46 8.19 -10.99 -0.24
C GLU A 46 9.05 -11.76 -1.25
N SER A 47 8.98 -13.09 -1.27
CA SER A 47 9.74 -13.93 -2.20
C SER A 47 9.10 -14.02 -3.59
N LEU A 48 7.83 -13.64 -3.72
CA LEU A 48 7.08 -13.68 -4.97
C LEU A 48 7.84 -12.93 -6.08
N SER A 49 8.14 -13.64 -7.16
CA SER A 49 8.74 -13.10 -8.37
C SER A 49 7.68 -12.50 -9.30
N LEU A 50 7.77 -11.19 -9.52
CA LEU A 50 6.93 -10.47 -10.48
C LEU A 50 7.11 -11.02 -11.91
N GLU A 51 8.32 -11.43 -12.27
CA GLU A 51 8.59 -11.98 -13.60
C GLU A 51 8.29 -13.47 -13.70
N HIS A 52 8.80 -14.30 -12.78
CA HIS A 52 8.67 -15.76 -12.92
C HIS A 52 7.33 -16.30 -12.42
N ASP A 53 6.81 -15.79 -11.30
CA ASP A 53 5.58 -16.31 -10.70
C ASP A 53 4.32 -15.64 -11.29
N LEU A 54 4.39 -14.33 -11.56
CA LEU A 54 3.28 -13.57 -12.16
C LEU A 54 3.38 -13.38 -13.67
N GLY A 55 4.53 -13.66 -14.27
CA GLY A 55 4.71 -13.59 -15.73
C GLY A 55 4.66 -12.18 -16.29
N LEU A 56 5.10 -11.15 -15.57
CA LEU A 56 5.04 -9.77 -16.07
C LEU A 56 5.94 -9.62 -17.30
N ASP A 57 5.36 -9.11 -18.39
CA ASP A 57 6.15 -8.62 -19.52
C ASP A 57 6.76 -7.24 -19.23
N SER A 58 7.61 -6.72 -20.13
CA SER A 58 8.29 -5.44 -19.92
C SER A 58 7.34 -4.23 -19.84
N LEU A 59 6.21 -4.26 -20.56
CA LEU A 59 5.22 -3.18 -20.53
C LEU A 59 4.44 -3.20 -19.22
N GLU A 60 4.00 -4.38 -18.78
CA GLU A 60 3.36 -4.57 -17.48
C GLU A 60 4.30 -4.14 -16.35
N PHE A 61 5.59 -4.49 -16.45
CA PHE A 61 6.61 -4.09 -15.47
C PHE A 61 6.72 -2.58 -15.34
N MET A 62 6.87 -1.88 -16.47
CA MET A 62 6.97 -0.41 -16.49
C MET A 62 5.70 0.25 -15.98
N HIS A 63 4.53 -0.28 -16.34
CA HIS A 63 3.24 0.24 -15.90
C HIS A 63 3.09 0.12 -14.37
N VAL A 64 3.31 -1.07 -13.82
CA VAL A 64 3.12 -1.33 -12.39
C VAL A 64 4.17 -0.59 -11.54
N ALA A 65 5.42 -0.49 -12.02
CA ALA A 65 6.46 0.30 -11.36
C ALA A 65 6.08 1.79 -11.33
N GLY A 66 5.56 2.33 -12.44
CA GLY A 66 5.05 3.69 -12.51
C GLY A 66 3.85 3.94 -11.57
N ALA A 67 2.94 2.97 -11.46
CA ALA A 67 1.81 3.04 -10.54
C ALA A 67 2.27 3.06 -9.07
N LEU A 68 3.22 2.20 -8.69
CA LEU A 68 3.78 2.21 -7.34
C LEU A 68 4.51 3.51 -7.02
N SER A 69 5.38 3.97 -7.94
CA SER A 69 6.12 5.23 -7.80
C SER A 69 5.19 6.42 -7.62
N ALA A 70 4.08 6.45 -8.37
CA ALA A 70 3.07 7.48 -8.24
C ALA A 70 2.33 7.39 -6.91
N ALA A 71 1.92 6.20 -6.47
CA ALA A 71 1.18 6.02 -5.22
C ALA A 71 2.00 6.47 -4.00
N LEU A 72 3.29 6.15 -3.99
CA LEU A 72 4.23 6.45 -2.89
C LEU A 72 5.03 7.75 -3.08
N GLN A 73 4.76 8.52 -4.13
CA GLN A 73 5.44 9.80 -4.42
C GLN A 73 6.98 9.67 -4.50
N MET A 74 7.47 8.59 -5.10
CA MET A 74 8.92 8.24 -5.14
C MET A 74 9.75 9.14 -6.08
N HIS A 75 9.09 9.87 -6.99
CA HIS A 75 9.67 10.67 -8.09
C HIS A 75 10.67 11.76 -7.68
N HIS A 76 10.80 12.04 -6.38
CA HIS A 76 11.72 13.06 -5.88
C HIS A 76 13.15 12.55 -5.67
N SER A 77 13.40 11.24 -5.84
CA SER A 77 14.66 10.61 -5.43
C SER A 77 15.45 9.94 -6.57
N GLY A 78 14.84 9.68 -7.74
CA GLY A 78 15.45 8.90 -8.82
C GLY A 78 15.65 7.42 -8.47
N ILE A 79 15.12 6.98 -7.33
CA ILE A 79 15.23 5.61 -6.83
C ILE A 79 14.23 4.69 -7.56
N GLU A 80 13.20 5.25 -8.19
CA GLU A 80 12.18 4.51 -8.94
C GLU A 80 12.76 3.70 -10.11
N ASP A 81 13.87 4.14 -10.71
CA ASP A 81 14.54 3.43 -11.81
C ASP A 81 15.03 2.04 -11.37
N TYR A 82 15.34 1.87 -10.09
CA TYR A 82 15.72 0.57 -9.55
C TYR A 82 14.57 -0.43 -9.52
N LEU A 83 13.30 0.00 -9.56
CA LEU A 83 12.16 -0.91 -9.57
C LEU A 83 12.25 -1.85 -10.78
N LEU A 84 12.61 -1.34 -11.95
CA LEU A 84 12.72 -2.11 -13.20
C LEU A 84 13.85 -3.15 -13.17
N ALA A 85 14.86 -2.95 -12.32
CA ALA A 85 15.98 -3.88 -12.16
C ALA A 85 15.68 -5.01 -11.15
N ARG A 86 14.61 -4.90 -10.37
CA ARG A 86 14.28 -5.79 -9.26
C ARG A 86 13.04 -6.61 -9.54
N ARG A 87 13.08 -7.90 -9.23
CA ARG A 87 12.08 -8.87 -9.73
C ARG A 87 11.22 -9.48 -8.65
N THR A 88 11.40 -9.14 -7.38
CA THR A 88 10.59 -9.65 -6.26
C THR A 88 9.82 -8.55 -5.55
N LEU A 89 8.71 -8.92 -4.89
CA LEU A 89 7.99 -8.00 -4.01
C LEU A 89 8.86 -7.47 -2.86
N GLY A 90 9.76 -8.30 -2.33
CA GLY A 90 10.70 -7.92 -1.29
C GLY A 90 11.68 -6.85 -1.75
N ASP A 91 12.30 -7.03 -2.91
CA ASP A 91 13.19 -6.01 -3.47
C ASP A 91 12.45 -4.69 -3.71
N TRP A 92 11.21 -4.74 -4.20
CA TRP A 92 10.37 -3.55 -4.37
C TRP A 92 10.03 -2.88 -3.04
N ALA A 93 9.79 -3.66 -1.99
CA ALA A 93 9.59 -3.14 -0.63
C ALA A 93 10.87 -2.48 -0.07
N ASP A 94 12.06 -2.98 -0.40
CA ASP A 94 13.33 -2.34 -0.02
C ASP A 94 13.50 -0.98 -0.71
N ILE A 95 13.22 -0.91 -2.01
CA ILE A 95 13.26 0.33 -2.78
C ILE A 95 12.24 1.34 -2.24
N ALA A 96 10.99 0.90 -2.01
CA ALA A 96 9.94 1.74 -1.44
C ALA A 96 10.33 2.25 -0.04
N THR A 97 10.98 1.42 0.78
CA THR A 97 11.51 1.83 2.09
C THR A 97 12.55 2.94 1.96
N LEU A 98 13.48 2.85 1.00
CA LEU A 98 14.48 3.88 0.76
C LEU A 98 13.83 5.21 0.34
N ALA A 99 12.84 5.16 -0.54
CA ALA A 99 12.10 6.34 -0.97
C ALA A 99 11.30 6.98 0.19
N LEU A 100 10.56 6.18 0.95
CA LEU A 100 9.75 6.67 2.08
C LEU A 100 10.59 7.21 3.24
N ARG A 101 11.82 6.70 3.44
CA ARG A 101 12.79 7.31 4.37
C ARG A 101 13.22 8.72 3.96
N HIS A 102 13.26 9.00 2.67
CA HIS A 102 13.56 10.34 2.17
C HIS A 102 12.35 11.27 2.35
N ARG A 103 11.14 10.79 2.05
CA ARG A 103 9.89 11.55 2.20
C ARG A 103 8.68 10.60 2.27
N ASP A 104 7.87 10.74 3.32
CA ASP A 104 6.62 9.98 3.51
C ASP A 104 5.42 10.87 3.87
N ALA A 105 5.49 12.17 3.58
CA ALA A 105 4.50 13.16 4.01
C ALA A 105 3.12 13.01 3.31
N ASP A 106 3.07 12.37 2.15
CA ASP A 106 1.87 12.29 1.32
C ASP A 106 1.85 11.05 0.44
N MET A 107 0.64 10.63 0.05
CA MET A 107 0.38 9.48 -0.80
C MET A 107 -0.71 9.81 -1.81
N VAL A 108 -0.68 9.15 -2.96
CA VAL A 108 -1.71 9.27 -4.00
C VAL A 108 -2.61 8.05 -4.01
N PHE A 109 -3.91 8.30 -3.96
CA PHE A 109 -4.94 7.29 -4.11
C PHE A 109 -5.74 7.53 -5.40
N SER A 110 -5.99 6.47 -6.15
CA SER A 110 -6.86 6.52 -7.32
C SER A 110 -8.30 6.27 -6.90
N THR A 111 -9.20 7.13 -7.38
CA THR A 111 -10.65 6.93 -7.25
C THR A 111 -11.20 6.38 -8.56
N SER A 112 -12.08 5.38 -8.45
CA SER A 112 -12.87 4.84 -9.58
C SER A 112 -13.87 5.90 -10.01
N GLY A 113 -13.42 6.95 -10.70
CA GLY A 113 -14.31 8.01 -11.20
C GLY A 113 -15.41 7.40 -12.06
N SER A 114 -16.67 7.76 -11.80
CA SER A 114 -17.84 7.29 -12.56
C SER A 114 -17.83 7.71 -14.04
N THR A 115 -16.86 8.53 -14.46
CA THR A 115 -16.72 9.10 -15.80
C THR A 115 -15.55 8.51 -16.62
N GLY A 116 -14.92 7.42 -16.16
CA GLY A 116 -14.05 6.57 -16.99
C GLY A 116 -12.55 6.86 -16.96
N GLN A 117 -12.10 7.95 -16.32
CA GLN A 117 -10.67 8.18 -16.04
C GLN A 117 -10.45 8.28 -14.53
N PRO A 118 -9.62 7.41 -13.92
CA PRO A 118 -9.36 7.45 -12.49
C PRO A 118 -8.79 8.80 -12.06
N LYS A 119 -9.44 9.47 -11.10
CA LYS A 119 -8.89 10.69 -10.54
C LYS A 119 -7.89 10.32 -9.46
N ARG A 120 -6.63 10.75 -9.65
CA ARG A 120 -5.57 10.68 -8.65
C ARG A 120 -5.75 11.80 -7.63
N CYS A 121 -5.87 11.43 -6.36
CA CYS A 121 -6.03 12.36 -5.24
C CYS A 121 -4.81 12.26 -4.32
N LEU A 122 -4.12 13.37 -4.12
CA LEU A 122 -3.02 13.48 -3.16
C LEU A 122 -3.59 13.69 -1.76
N HIS A 123 -3.14 12.91 -0.79
CA HIS A 123 -3.53 13.00 0.61
C HIS A 123 -2.29 13.15 1.49
N ALA A 124 -2.32 14.13 2.40
CA ALA A 124 -1.30 14.26 3.42
C ALA A 124 -1.44 13.13 4.45
N LEU A 125 -0.33 12.46 4.76
CA LEU A 125 -0.34 11.28 5.62
C LEU A 125 -0.73 11.62 7.06
N ASP A 126 -0.39 12.83 7.55
CA ASP A 126 -0.78 13.32 8.87
C ASP A 126 -2.30 13.43 9.05
N LYS A 127 -3.04 13.77 7.98
CA LYS A 127 -4.51 13.80 7.96
C LYS A 127 -5.10 12.40 8.01
N LEU A 128 -4.51 11.46 7.28
CA LEU A 128 -4.95 10.06 7.32
C LEU A 128 -4.67 9.42 8.70
N GLU A 129 -3.54 9.77 9.33
CA GLU A 129 -3.23 9.33 10.69
C GLU A 129 -4.20 9.94 11.73
N GLN A 130 -4.65 11.19 11.53
CA GLN A 130 -5.72 11.81 12.34
C GLN A 130 -7.05 11.05 12.19
N GLU A 131 -7.43 10.68 10.95
CA GLU A 131 -8.63 9.87 10.70
C GLU A 131 -8.53 8.49 11.35
N ALA A 132 -7.38 7.81 11.23
CA ALA A 132 -7.16 6.50 11.85
C ALA A 132 -7.23 6.55 13.38
N THR A 133 -6.74 7.65 13.99
CA THR A 133 -6.88 7.88 15.44
C THR A 133 -8.36 7.98 15.84
N ALA A 134 -9.16 8.74 15.09
CA ALA A 134 -10.59 8.89 15.34
C ALA A 134 -11.34 7.56 15.14
N LEU A 135 -11.00 6.79 14.11
CA LEU A 135 -11.57 5.46 13.86
C LEU A 135 -11.23 4.49 15.00
N ALA A 136 -9.99 4.48 15.49
CA ALA A 136 -9.57 3.58 16.58
C ALA A 136 -10.41 3.78 17.85
N ALA A 137 -10.81 5.01 18.16
CA ALA A 137 -11.69 5.32 19.29
C ALA A 137 -13.10 4.70 19.16
N LEU A 138 -13.56 4.40 17.95
CA LEU A 138 -14.85 3.75 17.68
C LEU A 138 -14.80 2.22 17.82
N PHE A 139 -13.61 1.64 17.82
CA PHE A 139 -13.40 0.19 17.77
C PHE A 139 -12.53 -0.32 18.94
N PRO A 140 -12.92 -0.08 20.21
CA PRO A 140 -12.15 -0.58 21.34
C PRO A 140 -12.09 -2.11 21.36
N ASP A 141 -10.98 -2.64 21.88
CA ASP A 141 -10.73 -4.06 22.15
C ASP A 141 -10.85 -4.99 20.93
N ARG A 142 -10.76 -4.45 19.71
CA ARG A 142 -10.70 -5.30 18.50
C ARG A 142 -9.37 -6.01 18.45
N ARG A 143 -9.40 -7.26 18.01
CA ARG A 143 -8.22 -8.13 17.93
C ARG A 143 -7.77 -8.44 16.51
N ARG A 144 -8.65 -8.20 15.53
CA ARG A 144 -8.47 -8.56 14.12
C ARG A 144 -9.22 -7.57 13.25
N VAL A 145 -8.71 -7.35 12.04
CA VAL A 145 -9.41 -6.62 10.98
C VAL A 145 -9.59 -7.57 9.80
N LEU A 146 -10.82 -7.68 9.31
CA LEU A 146 -11.13 -8.37 8.05
C LEU A 146 -11.42 -7.31 7.00
N ALA A 147 -10.67 -7.30 5.90
CA ALA A 147 -10.79 -6.32 4.84
C ALA A 147 -11.04 -6.99 3.50
N ALA A 148 -12.04 -6.47 2.78
CA ALA A 148 -12.35 -6.86 1.41
C ALA A 148 -11.86 -5.81 0.38
N VAL A 149 -11.22 -4.74 0.86
CA VAL A 149 -10.74 -3.62 0.04
C VAL A 149 -9.21 -3.64 0.02
N PRO A 150 -8.58 -3.68 -1.17
CA PRO A 150 -7.12 -3.61 -1.30
C PRO A 150 -6.52 -2.36 -0.63
N SER A 151 -5.37 -2.52 0.03
CA SER A 151 -4.69 -1.46 0.81
C SER A 151 -4.23 -0.25 0.00
N HIS A 152 -4.14 -0.35 -1.32
CA HIS A 152 -3.78 0.78 -2.18
C HIS A 152 -4.97 1.71 -2.50
N HIS A 153 -6.20 1.38 -2.08
CA HIS A 153 -7.33 2.31 -2.06
C HIS A 153 -7.40 3.03 -0.71
N ILE A 154 -7.88 4.28 -0.68
CA ILE A 154 -7.89 5.09 0.56
C ILE A 154 -8.59 4.41 1.75
N PHE A 155 -9.76 3.78 1.54
CA PHE A 155 -10.43 3.05 2.61
C PHE A 155 -9.69 1.76 2.96
N GLY A 156 -9.19 1.02 1.97
CA GLY A 156 -8.32 -0.13 2.25
C GLY A 156 -7.13 0.29 3.10
N PHE A 157 -6.42 1.35 2.72
CA PHE A 157 -5.29 1.92 3.43
C PHE A 157 -5.63 2.28 4.88
N LEU A 158 -6.69 3.06 5.09
CA LEU A 158 -7.14 3.45 6.44
C LEU A 158 -7.42 2.24 7.31
N PHE A 159 -8.15 1.24 6.81
CA PHE A 159 -8.60 0.10 7.62
C PHE A 159 -7.54 -1.00 7.76
N THR A 160 -6.63 -1.15 6.81
CA THR A 160 -5.66 -2.27 6.78
C THR A 160 -4.23 -1.88 7.12
N GLN A 161 -3.87 -0.61 6.92
CA GLN A 161 -2.52 -0.11 7.19
C GLN A 161 -2.50 0.75 8.46
N LEU A 162 -3.40 1.74 8.56
CA LEU A 162 -3.35 2.71 9.66
C LEU A 162 -4.11 2.25 10.90
N LEU A 163 -5.39 1.91 10.77
CA LEU A 163 -6.24 1.52 11.91
C LEU A 163 -5.63 0.40 12.77
N PRO A 164 -5.08 -0.70 12.22
CA PRO A 164 -4.49 -1.76 13.03
C PRO A 164 -3.34 -1.25 13.90
N ARG A 165 -2.52 -0.32 13.39
CA ARG A 165 -1.42 0.30 14.16
C ARG A 165 -1.94 1.11 15.33
N HIS A 166 -3.02 1.87 15.14
CA HIS A 166 -3.67 2.64 16.22
C HIS A 166 -4.39 1.75 17.24
N LEU A 167 -4.83 0.56 16.82
CA LEU A 167 -5.40 -0.46 17.71
C LEU A 167 -4.34 -1.33 18.40
N GLY A 168 -3.05 -1.14 18.12
CA GLY A 168 -1.96 -1.97 18.65
C GLY A 168 -1.95 -3.40 18.11
N LEU A 169 -2.53 -3.63 16.93
CA LEU A 169 -2.59 -4.92 16.28
C LEU A 169 -1.32 -5.19 15.45
N ALA A 170 -0.85 -6.43 15.52
CA ALA A 170 0.23 -6.91 14.67
C ALA A 170 -0.25 -7.07 13.21
N PRO A 171 0.66 -7.02 12.21
CA PRO A 171 0.27 -7.10 10.80
C PRO A 171 -0.51 -8.36 10.41
N ASP A 172 -0.25 -9.51 11.06
CA ASP A 172 -0.94 -10.79 10.85
C ASP A 172 -2.38 -10.82 11.40
N ALA A 173 -2.77 -9.81 12.20
CA ALA A 173 -4.14 -9.62 12.64
C ALA A 173 -5.05 -9.00 11.55
N VAL A 174 -4.46 -8.54 10.44
CA VAL A 174 -5.17 -8.02 9.27
C VAL A 174 -5.34 -9.14 8.25
N LEU A 175 -6.58 -9.43 7.88
CA LEU A 175 -6.94 -10.53 6.99
C LEU A 175 -7.62 -9.98 5.74
N GLY A 176 -7.27 -10.54 4.58
CA GLY A 176 -7.86 -10.26 3.28
C GLY A 176 -7.45 -11.32 2.28
#